data_AF-A0A1W9S1U5-F1
#
_entry.id   AF-A0A1W9S1U5-F1
#
_cell.length_a   1.000
_cell.length_b   1.000
_cell.length_c   1.000
_cell.angle_alpha   90.00
_cell.angle_beta   90.00
_cell.angle_gamma   90.00
#
_symmetry.space_group_name_H-M   'P 1'
#
loop_
_entity.id
_entity.type
_entity.pdbx_description
1 polymer ?
#
loop_
_entity_poly.entity_id
_entity_poly.type
_entity_poly.pdbx_seq_one_letter_code
_entity_poly.pdbx_strand_id
1 'polypeptide(L)' 'MNQPIFIASVFIKTLAWTLIIAVVGLVGVLLIFGHITTLDMFGTLISAVIIAYIVHLWIYYSRGSPEDE' A
#
# COMPACT_ATOMS: atom_id res chain seq x y z
N MET A 1 24.78 6.11 -9.12
CA MET A 1 23.86 6.84 -8.22
C MET A 1 23.38 5.88 -7.14
N ASN A 2 23.88 5.97 -5.89
CA ASN A 2 23.44 5.11 -4.78
C ASN A 2 22.26 5.77 -4.04
N GLN A 3 21.09 5.80 -4.67
CA GLN A 3 19.86 6.12 -3.93
C GLN A 3 19.55 4.92 -3.02
N PRO A 4 19.18 5.13 -1.74
CA PRO A 4 18.81 4.02 -0.86
C PRO A 4 17.55 3.34 -1.41
N ILE A 5 17.57 1.99 -1.47
CA ILE A 5 16.44 1.15 -1.92
C ILE A 5 15.17 1.47 -1.13
N PHE A 6 15.32 1.82 0.15
CA PHE A 6 14.21 2.20 1.01
C PHE A 6 14.17 3.72 1.26
N ILE A 7 13.07 4.34 0.83
CA ILE A 7 12.79 5.76 1.05
C ILE A 7 11.59 5.85 1.99
N ALA A 8 11.85 6.02 3.28
CA ALA A 8 10.84 5.99 4.33
C ALA A 8 9.67 6.97 4.07
N SER A 9 9.96 8.16 3.54
CA SER A 9 8.93 9.17 3.24
C SER A 9 7.95 8.72 2.15
N VAL A 10 8.45 8.00 1.13
CA VAL A 10 7.60 7.45 0.05
C VAL A 10 6.80 6.28 0.61
N PHE A 11 7.44 5.36 1.34
CA PHE A 11 6.76 4.21 1.93
C PHE A 11 5.62 4.64 2.88
N ILE A 12 5.85 5.61 3.77
CA ILE A 12 4.81 6.10 4.70
C ILE A 12 3.64 6.73 3.94
N LYS A 13 3.92 7.52 2.89
CA LYS A 13 2.86 8.11 2.05
C LYS A 13 2.04 7.03 1.37
N THR A 14 2.70 6.05 0.77
CA THR A 14 2.03 4.94 0.10
C THR A 14 1.21 4.12 1.10
N LEU A 15 1.76 3.82 2.27
CA LEU A 15 1.06 3.10 3.33
C LEU A 15 -0.18 3.85 3.81
N ALA A 16 -0.10 5.16 4.02
CA ALA A 16 -1.23 5.98 4.42
C ALA A 16 -2.37 5.92 3.38
N TRP A 17 -2.04 6.06 2.10
CA TRP A 17 -3.03 5.94 1.02
C TRP A 17 -3.64 4.54 0.94
N THR A 18 -2.83 3.49 1.02
CA THR A 18 -3.31 2.11 1.00
C THR A 18 -4.23 1.82 2.18
N LEU A 19 -3.90 2.32 3.39
CA LEU A 19 -4.76 2.18 4.56
C LEU A 19 -6.09 2.91 4.39
N ILE A 20 -6.11 4.10 3.81
CA ILE A 20 -7.36 4.82 3.51
C ILE A 20 -8.24 3.98 2.57
N ILE A 21 -7.66 3.45 1.48
CA ILE A 21 -8.39 2.60 0.53
C ILE A 21 -8.91 1.34 1.22
N ALA A 22 -8.09 0.71 2.06
CA ALA A 22 -8.48 -0.47 2.82
C ALA A 22 -9.66 -0.19 3.77
N VAL A 23 -9.66 0.95 4.47
CA VAL A 23 -10.79 1.36 5.32
C VAL A 23 -12.05 1.57 4.51
N VAL A 24 -11.97 2.25 3.35
CA VAL A 24 -13.12 2.43 2.44
C VAL A 24 -13.64 1.08 1.96
N GLY A 25 -12.75 0.15 1.62
CA GLY A 25 -13.10 -1.23 1.22
C GLY A 25 -13.82 -1.99 2.34
N LEU A 26 -13.29 -1.95 3.57
CA LEU A 26 -13.92 -2.57 4.73
C LEU A 26 -15.30 -1.96 5.03
N VAL A 27 -15.44 -0.64 4.98
CA VAL A 27 -16.75 0.01 5.14
C VAL A 27 -17.72 -0.47 4.05
N GLY A 28 -17.28 -0.58 2.80
CA GLY A 28 -18.09 -1.15 1.71
C GLY A 28 -18.55 -2.58 1.98
N VAL A 29 -17.65 -3.45 2.46
CA VAL A 29 -17.97 -4.83 2.83
C VAL A 29 -18.99 -4.85 3.98
N LEU A 30 -18.81 -4.02 5.01
CA LEU A 30 -19.75 -3.94 6.13
C LEU A 30 -21.15 -3.52 5.67
N LEU A 31 -21.24 -2.56 4.75
CA LEU A 31 -22.52 -2.07 4.23
C LEU A 31 -23.27 -3.12 3.40
N ILE A 32 -22.54 -4.00 2.69
CA ILE A 32 -23.14 -5.01 1.80
C ILE A 32 -23.46 -6.30 2.57
N PHE A 33 -22.52 -6.80 3.37
CA PHE A 33 -22.61 -8.11 4.02
C PHE A 33 -23.04 -8.04 5.49
N GLY A 34 -23.04 -6.86 6.10
CA GLY A 34 -23.49 -6.63 7.47
C GLY A 34 -22.56 -7.14 8.57
N HIS A 35 -21.43 -7.76 8.22
CA HIS A 35 -20.45 -8.27 9.16
C HIS A 35 -19.05 -8.26 8.55
N ILE A 36 -18.05 -8.17 9.42
CA ILE A 36 -16.63 -8.31 9.11
C ILE A 36 -16.04 -9.27 10.15
N THR A 37 -15.27 -10.26 9.70
CA THR A 37 -14.57 -11.14 10.63
C THR A 37 -13.23 -10.52 11.04
N THR A 38 -12.72 -10.91 12.20
CA THR A 38 -11.36 -10.51 12.63
C THR A 38 -10.30 -10.97 11.62
N LEU A 39 -10.52 -12.11 10.96
CA LEU A 39 -9.62 -12.61 9.91
C LEU A 39 -9.56 -11.66 8.71
N ASP A 40 -10.69 -11.07 8.30
CA ASP A 40 -10.74 -10.08 7.22
C ASP A 40 -9.96 -8.81 7.59
N MET A 41 -10.06 -8.36 8.85
CA MET A 41 -9.32 -7.19 9.33
C MET A 41 -7.81 -7.41 9.32
N PHE A 42 -7.34 -8.53 9.89
CA PHE A 42 -5.91 -8.85 9.93
C PHE A 42 -5.35 -9.11 8.52
N GLY A 43 -6.10 -9.85 7.69
CA GLY A 43 -5.73 -10.07 6.29
C GLY A 43 -5.61 -8.77 5.51
N THR A 44 -6.54 -7.84 5.71
CA THR A 44 -6.52 -6.52 5.09
C THR A 44 -5.33 -5.68 5.57
N LEU A 45 -5.01 -5.70 6.86
CA LEU A 45 -3.87 -4.96 7.41
C LEU A 45 -2.54 -5.48 6.86
N ILE A 46 -2.35 -6.79 6.84
CA ILE A 46 -1.14 -7.43 6.28
C ILE A 46 -1.03 -7.10 4.78
N SER A 47 -2.14 -7.25 4.04
CA SER A 47 -2.20 -6.92 2.62
C SER A 47 -1.86 -5.45 2.35
N ALA A 48 -2.36 -4.52 3.16
CA ALA A 48 -2.07 -3.09 3.02
C ALA A 48 -0.57 -2.79 3.15
N VAL A 49 0.13 -3.43 4.10
CA VAL A 49 1.58 -3.26 4.26
C VAL A 49 2.35 -3.82 3.05
N ILE A 50 1.97 -5.01 2.57
CA ILE A 50 2.59 -5.64 1.40
C ILE A 50 2.39 -4.78 0.15
N ILE A 51 1.16 -4.34 -0.11
CA ILE A 51 0.83 -3.48 -1.25
C ILE A 51 1.59 -2.16 -1.16
N ALA A 52 1.66 -1.55 0.02
CA ALA A 52 2.39 -0.31 0.22
C ALA A 52 3.89 -0.46 -0.10
N TYR A 53 4.48 -1.60 0.25
CA TYR A 53 5.87 -1.90 -0.09
C TYR A 53 6.06 -2.14 -1.59
N ILE A 54 5.17 -2.88 -2.26
CA ILE A 54 5.23 -3.11 -3.70
C ILE A 54 5.13 -1.79 -4.47
N VAL A 55 4.19 -0.92 -4.11
CA VAL A 55 4.02 0.39 -4.75
C VAL A 55 5.19 1.32 -4.43
N HIS A 56 5.75 1.25 -3.22
CA HIS A 56 6.99 1.96 -2.88
C HIS A 56 8.16 1.53 -3.78
N LEU A 57 8.35 0.23 -3.99
CA LEU A 57 9.37 -0.30 -4.90
C LEU A 57 9.09 0.10 -6.36
N TRP A 58 7.84 0.05 -6.81
CA TRP A 58 7.47 0.54 -8.15
C TRP A 58 7.93 2.00 -8.30
N ILE A 59 7.52 2.90 -7.41
CA ILE A 59 7.89 4.32 -7.48
C ILE A 59 9.40 4.49 -7.47
N TYR A 60 10.13 3.69 -6.68
CA TYR A 60 11.58 3.70 -6.66
C TYR A 60 12.18 3.33 -8.03
N TYR A 61 11.75 2.21 -8.62
CA TYR A 61 12.24 1.77 -9.93
C TYR A 61 11.86 2.71 -11.06
N SER A 62 10.63 3.26 -11.07
CA SER A 62 10.22 4.24 -12.09
C SER A 62 11.00 5.55 -12.02
N ARG A 63 11.52 5.93 -10.85
CA ARG A 63 12.41 7.10 -10.71
C ARG A 63 13.86 6.79 -11.07
N GLY A 64 14.23 5.51 -11.13
CA GLY A 64 15.57 5.03 -11.44
C GLY A 64 15.71 4.46 -12.85
N SER A 65 14.67 4.48 -13.68
CA SER A 65 14.74 4.02 -15.08
C SER A 65 15.24 5.15 -15.97
N PRO A 66 16.47 5.07 -16.51
CA PRO A 66 16.96 5.96 -17.55
C PRO A 66 16.33 5.52 -18.89
N GLU A 67 15.05 5.80 -19.10
CA GLU A 67 14.47 5.75 -20.47
C GLU A 67 14.69 7.07 -21.24
N ASP A 68 15.57 7.94 -20.73
CA ASP A 68 15.94 9.22 -21.34
C ASP A 68 17.46 9.30 -21.67
N GLU A 69 18.06 8.21 -22.18
CA GLU A 69 19.27 8.29 -23.02
C GLU A 69 18.91 8.31 -24.51
#